data_AF-A0AAD7ZKP8-F1
#
_entry.id   AF-A0AAD7ZKP8-F1
#
_cell.length_a   1.000
_cell.length_b   1.000
_cell.length_c   1.000
_cell.angle_alpha   90.00
_cell.angle_beta   90.00
_cell.angle_gamma   90.00
#
_symmetry.space_group_name_H-M   'P 1'
#
loop_
_entity.id
_entity.type
_entity.pdbx_description
1 polymer ?
#
loop_
_entity_poly.entity_id
_entity_poly.type
_entity_poly.pdbx_seq_one_letter_code
_entity_poly.pdbx_strand_id
1 'polypeptide(L)'
;MNILPKKSWHVRTKENIARVRRDEAKAAEEEKEREKRAQIAEGEARNTLLREKARQRVGEVVVKSTKKEEPQQQKHINFFEDLEEGKIVSNATNADHELEKKEEREKYEKQIGYLTYLGQDTVESTGRISWRTFSPHKEHAIVSHEHPIVISLFVPERGLSVDDTESRKILLGDPLKDIRRYLGSKEPQSESKNKKIDYEKERKRKKGGSDNSEDGGEMDRAASAVKLENLRVERLKREEAERKRAEAVLAKLRGDPVPEEKKSEPIITQRYHSQFNPHLARQNKP
;
A
#
# COMPACT_ATOMS: atom_id res chain seq x y z
N MET A 1 20.31 16.90 -34.87
CA MET A 1 19.01 16.22 -35.15
C MET A 1 19.12 14.76 -34.70
N ASN A 2 18.29 14.28 -33.77
CA ASN A 2 18.29 12.86 -33.38
C ASN A 2 17.40 12.05 -34.32
N ILE A 3 17.99 11.14 -35.09
CA ILE A 3 17.29 10.30 -36.08
C ILE A 3 16.95 8.90 -35.55
N LEU A 4 17.48 8.52 -34.39
CA LEU A 4 17.30 7.20 -33.77
C LEU A 4 15.83 6.85 -33.53
N PRO A 5 14.97 7.76 -33.02
CA PRO A 5 13.55 7.48 -32.80
C PRO A 5 12.76 7.18 -34.07
N LYS A 6 13.28 7.55 -35.25
CA LYS A 6 12.65 7.29 -36.55
C LYS A 6 13.06 5.94 -37.16
N LYS A 7 13.93 5.18 -36.47
CA LYS A 7 14.40 3.88 -36.93
C LYS A 7 13.57 2.79 -36.27
N SER A 8 13.12 1.83 -37.07
CA SER A 8 12.29 0.69 -36.65
C SER A 8 13.00 -0.26 -35.68
N TRP A 9 14.33 -0.27 -35.65
CA TRP A 9 15.14 -1.09 -34.74
C TRP A 9 15.44 -0.41 -33.40
N HIS A 10 15.02 0.84 -33.19
CA HIS A 10 15.36 1.56 -31.97
C HIS A 10 14.62 0.96 -30.76
N VAL A 11 15.38 0.42 -29.80
CA VAL A 11 14.88 -0.34 -28.65
C VAL A 11 13.85 0.42 -27.80
N ARG A 12 14.00 1.76 -27.71
CA ARG A 12 13.15 2.60 -26.84
C ARG A 12 11.87 3.08 -27.52
N THR A 13 11.60 2.70 -28.77
CA THR A 13 10.32 3.00 -29.39
C THR A 13 9.20 2.21 -28.71
N LYS A 14 8.02 2.82 -28.59
CA LYS A 14 6.87 2.20 -27.92
C LYS A 14 6.52 0.84 -28.53
N GLU A 15 6.64 0.71 -29.84
CA GLU A 15 6.37 -0.51 -30.59
C GLU A 15 7.34 -1.65 -30.24
N ASN A 16 8.63 -1.36 -30.14
CA ASN A 16 9.62 -2.39 -29.80
C ASN A 16 9.53 -2.82 -28.35
N ILE A 17 9.30 -1.86 -27.43
CA ILE A 17 9.05 -2.20 -26.03
C ILE A 17 7.78 -3.06 -25.91
N ALA A 18 6.72 -2.78 -26.68
CA ALA A 18 5.51 -3.60 -26.68
C ALA A 18 5.73 -5.01 -27.27
N ARG A 19 6.61 -5.18 -28.26
CA ARG A 19 7.00 -6.50 -28.77
C ARG A 19 7.74 -7.30 -27.70
N VAL A 20 8.75 -6.70 -27.08
CA VAL A 20 9.50 -7.32 -25.97
C VAL A 20 8.56 -7.76 -24.84
N ARG A 21 7.63 -6.90 -24.43
CA ARG A 21 6.63 -7.27 -23.40
C ARG A 21 5.73 -8.42 -23.80
N ARG A 22 5.33 -8.52 -25.08
CA ARG A 22 4.52 -9.64 -25.57
C ARG A 22 5.33 -10.94 -25.53
N ASP A 23 6.59 -10.89 -25.95
CA ASP A 23 7.46 -12.05 -25.98
C ASP A 23 7.81 -12.51 -24.55
N GLU A 24 8.08 -11.58 -23.64
CA GLU A 24 8.26 -11.84 -22.20
C GLU A 24 7.00 -12.42 -21.57
N ALA A 25 5.82 -11.86 -21.86
CA ALA A 25 4.55 -12.37 -21.36
C ALA A 25 4.27 -13.79 -21.87
N LYS A 26 4.52 -14.05 -23.16
CA LYS A 26 4.38 -15.38 -23.76
C LYS A 26 5.34 -16.38 -23.12
N ALA A 27 6.60 -16.00 -22.92
CA ALA A 27 7.57 -16.85 -22.24
C ALA A 27 7.15 -17.19 -20.81
N ALA A 28 6.62 -16.20 -20.07
CA ALA A 28 6.11 -16.39 -18.72
C ALA A 28 4.84 -17.27 -18.66
N GLU A 29 3.96 -17.18 -19.66
CA GLU A 29 2.79 -18.07 -19.79
C GLU A 29 3.21 -19.51 -20.08
N GLU A 30 4.14 -19.74 -21.03
CA GLU A 30 4.66 -21.06 -21.37
C GLU A 30 5.41 -21.72 -20.18
N GLU A 31 6.09 -20.95 -19.35
CA GLU A 31 6.71 -21.44 -18.11
C GLU A 31 5.64 -21.87 -17.08
N LYS A 32 4.61 -21.04 -16.86
CA LYS A 32 3.48 -21.38 -15.97
C LYS A 32 2.73 -22.63 -16.44
N GLU A 33 2.53 -22.80 -17.74
CA GLU A 33 1.90 -24.01 -18.28
C GLU A 33 2.76 -25.26 -18.05
N ARG A 34 4.09 -25.15 -18.21
CA ARG A 34 5.02 -26.23 -17.89
C ARG A 34 4.98 -26.59 -16.41
N GLU A 35 4.97 -25.60 -15.53
CA GLU A 35 4.84 -25.82 -14.08
C GLU A 35 3.51 -26.48 -13.72
N LYS A 36 2.38 -26.00 -14.28
CA LYS A 36 1.07 -26.62 -14.07
C LYS A 36 1.07 -28.08 -14.51
N ARG A 37 1.63 -28.37 -15.67
CA ARG A 37 1.74 -29.75 -16.18
C ARG A 37 2.60 -30.62 -15.27
N ALA A 38 3.71 -30.09 -14.76
CA ALA A 38 4.56 -30.79 -13.80
C ALA A 38 3.82 -31.08 -12.49
N GLN A 39 3.10 -30.11 -11.95
CA GLN A 39 2.30 -30.27 -10.72
C GLN A 39 1.19 -31.31 -10.88
N ILE A 40 0.49 -31.31 -12.02
CA ILE A 40 -0.51 -32.33 -12.33
C ILE A 40 0.14 -33.71 -12.39
N ALA A 41 1.24 -33.86 -13.13
CA ALA A 41 1.96 -35.12 -13.24
C ALA A 41 2.49 -35.63 -11.88
N GLU A 42 2.97 -34.73 -11.02
CA GLU A 42 3.39 -35.06 -9.66
C GLU A 42 2.21 -35.52 -8.79
N GLY A 43 1.08 -34.81 -8.87
CA GLY A 43 -0.15 -35.18 -8.17
C GLY A 43 -0.69 -36.54 -8.61
N GLU A 44 -0.67 -36.82 -9.92
CA GLU A 44 -1.04 -38.11 -10.49
C GLU A 44 -0.09 -39.22 -10.04
N ALA A 45 1.24 -39.01 -10.13
CA ALA A 45 2.23 -39.99 -9.71
C ALA A 45 2.16 -40.31 -8.20
N ARG A 46 1.89 -39.30 -7.38
CA ARG A 46 1.65 -39.49 -5.95
C ARG A 46 0.39 -40.34 -5.72
N ASN A 47 -0.69 -40.04 -6.44
CA ASN A 47 -1.95 -40.77 -6.34
C ASN A 47 -1.82 -42.22 -6.81
N THR A 48 -1.12 -42.49 -7.91
CA THR A 48 -0.86 -43.86 -8.39
C THR A 48 -0.10 -44.66 -7.35
N LEU A 49 0.97 -44.09 -6.78
CA LEU A 49 1.75 -44.71 -5.72
C LEU A 49 0.90 -45.03 -4.48
N LEU A 50 0.04 -44.09 -4.05
CA LEU A 50 -0.86 -44.32 -2.92
C LEU A 50 -1.89 -45.41 -3.21
N ARG A 51 -2.43 -45.44 -4.44
CA ARG A 51 -3.36 -46.49 -4.89
C ARG A 51 -2.68 -47.86 -4.90
N GLU A 52 -1.46 -47.96 -5.40
CA GLU A 52 -0.67 -49.20 -5.38
C GLU A 52 -0.42 -49.68 -3.94
N LYS A 53 -0.01 -48.79 -3.04
CA LYS A 53 0.16 -49.11 -1.62
C LYS A 53 -1.14 -49.58 -0.96
N ALA A 54 -2.27 -48.96 -1.29
CA ALA A 54 -3.56 -49.37 -0.76
C ALA A 54 -3.95 -50.77 -1.25
N ARG A 55 -3.73 -51.07 -2.53
CA ARG A 55 -3.95 -52.41 -3.12
C ARG A 55 -3.09 -53.47 -2.44
N GLN A 56 -1.82 -53.17 -2.16
CA GLN A 56 -0.92 -54.08 -1.43
C GLN A 56 -1.40 -54.37 0.00
N ARG A 57 -2.00 -53.37 0.68
CA ARG A 57 -2.51 -53.54 2.06
C ARG A 57 -3.81 -54.35 2.14
N VAL A 58 -4.73 -54.12 1.20
CA VAL A 58 -6.06 -54.75 1.22
C VAL A 58 -6.01 -56.18 0.64
N GLY A 59 -4.91 -56.56 -0.01
CA GLY A 59 -4.82 -57.78 -0.79
C GLY A 59 -5.45 -57.55 -2.17
N GLU A 60 -4.78 -58.00 -3.22
CA GLU A 60 -5.12 -57.70 -4.60
C GLU A 60 -6.38 -58.44 -5.04
N VAL A 61 -7.57 -57.96 -4.66
CA VAL A 61 -8.82 -58.37 -5.29
C VAL A 61 -8.88 -57.70 -6.66
N VAL A 62 -8.19 -58.29 -7.64
CA VAL A 62 -8.26 -57.89 -9.05
C VAL A 62 -9.65 -58.24 -9.56
N VAL A 63 -10.62 -57.37 -9.32
CA VAL A 63 -11.87 -57.39 -10.10
C VAL A 63 -11.51 -56.88 -11.49
N LYS A 64 -11.13 -57.80 -12.39
CA LYS A 64 -11.16 -57.56 -13.83
C LYS A 64 -12.60 -57.19 -14.18
N SER A 65 -12.87 -55.90 -14.32
CA SER A 65 -14.09 -55.37 -14.91
C SER A 65 -14.12 -55.82 -16.37
N THR A 66 -14.66 -57.02 -16.57
CA THR A 66 -15.05 -57.53 -17.87
C THR A 66 -16.04 -56.53 -18.47
N LYS A 67 -15.73 -56.06 -19.68
CA LYS A 67 -16.69 -55.34 -20.52
C LYS A 67 -17.92 -56.24 -20.65
N LYS A 68 -18.99 -55.89 -19.93
CA LYS A 68 -20.31 -56.48 -20.12
C LYS A 68 -21.16 -55.43 -20.81
N GLU A 69 -21.63 -55.85 -21.98
CA GLU A 69 -22.61 -55.21 -22.82
C GLU A 69 -23.83 -54.76 -22.01
N GLU A 70 -24.36 -53.59 -22.34
CA GLU A 70 -25.51 -52.97 -21.69
C GLU A 70 -26.80 -53.77 -21.92
N PRO A 71 -27.61 -53.94 -20.86
CA PRO A 71 -29.04 -53.76 -20.96
C PRO A 71 -29.41 -52.41 -20.33
N GLN A 72 -30.22 -51.63 -21.05
CA GLN A 72 -30.82 -50.40 -20.54
C GLN A 72 -31.65 -50.71 -19.29
N GLN A 73 -31.16 -50.34 -18.11
CA GLN A 73 -31.95 -50.26 -16.88
C GLN A 73 -31.19 -49.48 -15.81
N GLN A 74 -31.79 -48.36 -15.42
CA GLN A 74 -31.51 -47.53 -14.25
C GLN A 74 -30.02 -47.22 -14.02
N LYS A 75 -29.58 -46.07 -14.55
CA LYS A 75 -28.28 -45.49 -14.17
C LYS A 75 -28.22 -45.43 -12.64
N HIS A 76 -27.24 -46.13 -12.07
CA HIS A 76 -26.89 -46.00 -10.66
C HIS A 76 -26.66 -44.51 -10.37
N ILE A 77 -27.27 -43.97 -9.31
CA ILE A 77 -27.14 -42.56 -8.97
C ILE A 77 -25.68 -42.32 -8.57
N ASN A 78 -24.89 -41.86 -9.53
CA ASN A 78 -23.50 -41.51 -9.30
C ASN A 78 -23.48 -40.11 -8.71
N PHE A 79 -23.41 -40.05 -7.38
CA PHE A 79 -23.31 -38.79 -6.62
C PHE A 79 -22.13 -37.89 -7.05
N PHE A 80 -21.20 -38.42 -7.86
CA PHE A 80 -20.01 -37.74 -8.36
C PHE A 80 -19.99 -37.53 -9.88
N GLU A 81 -21.06 -37.86 -10.61
CA GLU A 81 -21.16 -37.61 -12.06
C GLU A 81 -20.87 -36.14 -12.41
N ASP A 82 -21.46 -35.20 -11.67
CA ASP A 82 -21.24 -33.77 -11.89
C ASP A 82 -19.81 -33.29 -11.54
N LEU A 83 -19.08 -34.05 -10.72
CA LEU A 83 -17.70 -33.74 -10.32
C LEU A 83 -16.70 -34.30 -11.35
N GLU A 84 -16.96 -35.50 -11.88
CA GLU A 84 -16.21 -36.12 -12.98
C GLU A 84 -16.45 -35.40 -14.32
N GLU A 85 -17.67 -34.91 -14.56
CA GLU A 85 -18.03 -34.04 -15.69
C GLU A 85 -17.48 -32.61 -15.54
N GLY A 86 -16.87 -32.27 -14.39
CA GLY A 86 -16.22 -30.99 -14.14
C GLY A 86 -17.18 -29.81 -13.94
N LYS A 87 -18.48 -30.05 -13.71
CA LYS A 87 -19.45 -28.99 -13.36
C LYS A 87 -19.21 -28.47 -11.95
N ILE A 88 -18.78 -29.34 -11.03
CA ILE A 88 -18.39 -28.97 -9.67
C ILE A 88 -16.86 -29.06 -9.59
N VAL A 89 -16.18 -27.94 -9.87
CA VAL A 89 -14.73 -27.86 -9.69
C VAL A 89 -14.47 -27.73 -8.18
N SER A 90 -13.82 -28.72 -7.56
CA SER A 90 -13.41 -28.66 -6.14
C SER A 90 -12.47 -27.48 -5.82
N ASN A 91 -11.91 -26.86 -6.87
CA ASN A 91 -11.09 -25.64 -6.84
C ASN A 91 -11.80 -24.39 -7.41
N ALA A 92 -13.11 -24.44 -7.69
CA ALA A 92 -13.85 -23.24 -8.10
C ALA A 92 -13.81 -22.24 -6.94
N THR A 93 -13.10 -21.13 -7.14
CA THR A 93 -13.26 -19.95 -6.32
C THR A 93 -14.73 -19.56 -6.37
N ASN A 94 -15.34 -19.38 -5.20
CA ASN A 94 -16.71 -18.90 -5.13
C ASN A 94 -16.78 -17.58 -5.92
N ALA A 95 -17.66 -17.50 -6.92
CA ALA A 95 -17.85 -16.30 -7.73
C ALA A 95 -18.13 -15.08 -6.83
N ASP A 96 -18.89 -15.30 -5.76
CA ASP A 96 -19.19 -14.27 -4.76
C ASP A 96 -17.93 -13.78 -4.04
N HIS A 97 -16.97 -14.67 -3.77
CA HIS A 97 -15.70 -14.33 -3.10
C HIS A 97 -14.74 -13.57 -4.02
N GLU A 98 -14.80 -13.80 -5.34
CA GLU A 98 -14.04 -12.97 -6.29
C GLU A 98 -14.64 -11.58 -6.45
N LEU A 99 -15.97 -11.48 -6.41
CA LEU A 99 -16.68 -10.20 -6.41
C LEU A 99 -16.39 -9.42 -5.13
N GLU A 100 -16.46 -10.07 -3.96
CA GLU A 100 -16.12 -9.47 -2.67
C GLU A 100 -14.68 -8.92 -2.67
N LYS A 101 -13.70 -9.71 -3.15
CA LYS A 101 -12.32 -9.23 -3.32
C LYS A 101 -12.15 -8.08 -4.30
N LYS A 102 -12.99 -8.00 -5.33
CA LYS A 102 -12.99 -6.84 -6.26
C LYS A 102 -13.54 -5.61 -5.55
N GLU A 103 -14.65 -5.74 -4.84
CA GLU A 103 -15.21 -4.65 -4.05
C GLU A 103 -14.28 -4.16 -2.94
N GLU A 104 -13.60 -5.07 -2.23
CA GLU A 104 -12.60 -4.72 -1.21
C GLU A 104 -11.44 -3.92 -1.82
N ARG A 105 -10.95 -4.36 -2.98
CA ARG A 105 -9.91 -3.62 -3.72
C ARG A 105 -10.41 -2.26 -4.16
N GLU A 106 -11.62 -2.17 -4.71
CA GLU A 106 -12.19 -0.88 -5.09
C GLU A 106 -12.42 0.03 -3.88
N LYS A 107 -12.90 -0.51 -2.74
CA LYS A 107 -13.06 0.25 -1.49
C LYS A 107 -11.72 0.78 -1.00
N TYR A 108 -10.67 -0.04 -1.05
CA TYR A 108 -9.31 0.34 -0.69
C TYR A 108 -8.74 1.39 -1.65
N GLU A 109 -8.92 1.21 -2.96
CA GLU A 109 -8.50 2.15 -3.99
C GLU A 109 -9.28 3.48 -3.90
N LYS A 110 -10.59 3.44 -3.59
CA LYS A 110 -11.41 4.61 -3.28
C LYS A 110 -10.90 5.31 -2.02
N GLN A 111 -10.58 4.56 -0.97
CA GLN A 111 -10.06 5.09 0.30
C GLN A 111 -8.69 5.76 0.15
N ILE A 112 -7.81 5.23 -0.71
CA ILE A 112 -6.49 5.82 -1.00
C ILE A 112 -6.59 6.93 -2.06
N GLY A 113 -7.67 6.95 -2.85
CA GLY A 113 -7.85 7.89 -3.95
C GLY A 113 -7.21 7.44 -5.28
N TYR A 114 -6.88 6.16 -5.43
CA TYR A 114 -6.52 5.56 -6.72
C TYR A 114 -7.75 5.43 -7.65
N LEU A 115 -8.90 5.08 -7.07
CA LEU A 115 -10.16 4.92 -7.79
C LEU A 115 -11.15 6.00 -7.35
N THR A 116 -10.99 7.21 -7.89
CA THR A 116 -11.94 8.31 -7.74
C THR A 116 -12.83 8.39 -8.98
N TYR A 117 -14.12 8.10 -8.85
CA TYR A 117 -15.03 8.29 -9.98
C TYR A 117 -15.36 9.78 -10.10
N LEU A 118 -15.13 10.32 -11.29
CA LEU A 118 -15.44 11.70 -11.61
C LEU A 118 -16.94 11.94 -11.42
N GLY A 119 -17.30 12.84 -10.49
CA GLY A 119 -18.68 13.23 -10.24
C GLY A 119 -19.30 12.76 -8.91
N GLN A 120 -18.62 11.90 -8.14
CA GLN A 120 -19.12 11.41 -6.84
C GLN A 120 -19.35 12.52 -5.81
N ASP A 121 -18.52 13.56 -5.82
CA ASP A 121 -18.59 14.68 -4.88
C ASP A 121 -19.37 15.89 -5.44
N THR A 122 -20.15 15.71 -6.51
CA THR A 122 -20.96 16.80 -7.06
C THR A 122 -22.07 17.19 -6.08
N VAL A 123 -22.46 18.47 -6.11
CA VAL A 123 -23.55 19.03 -5.28
C VAL A 123 -24.86 18.28 -5.54
N GLU A 124 -25.06 17.78 -6.76
CA GLU A 124 -26.24 17.01 -7.17
C GLU A 124 -26.25 15.59 -6.58
N SER A 125 -25.10 14.93 -6.47
CA SER A 125 -24.99 13.57 -5.91
C SER A 125 -24.99 13.54 -4.38
N THR A 126 -24.35 14.53 -3.74
CA THR A 126 -24.24 14.60 -2.28
C THR A 126 -25.33 15.44 -1.63
N GLY A 127 -26.06 16.26 -2.41
CA GLY A 127 -27.01 17.25 -1.91
C GLY A 127 -26.37 18.37 -1.09
N ARG A 128 -25.03 18.37 -0.94
CA ARG A 128 -24.32 19.31 -0.08
C ARG A 128 -23.93 20.53 -0.87
N ILE A 129 -24.47 21.68 -0.47
CA ILE A 129 -24.19 22.98 -1.10
C ILE A 129 -22.70 23.30 -0.90
N SER A 130 -21.99 23.50 -2.02
CA SER A 130 -20.58 23.87 -1.96
C SER A 130 -20.42 25.28 -1.39
N TRP A 131 -19.33 25.53 -0.66
CA TRP A 131 -19.04 26.86 -0.10
C TRP A 131 -18.90 27.96 -1.16
N ARG A 132 -18.61 27.60 -2.43
CA ARG A 132 -18.61 28.54 -3.56
C ARG A 132 -20.01 29.03 -3.92
N THR A 133 -21.01 28.18 -3.69
CA THR A 133 -22.42 28.52 -3.90
C THR A 133 -22.97 29.34 -2.73
N PHE A 134 -22.37 29.21 -1.54
CA PHE A 134 -22.69 30.01 -0.36
C PHE A 134 -22.17 31.45 -0.52
N SER A 135 -23.06 32.38 -0.87
CA SER A 135 -22.79 33.81 -0.76
C SER A 135 -23.17 34.28 0.63
N PRO A 136 -22.23 34.74 1.48
CA PRO A 136 -22.51 35.19 2.86
C PRO A 136 -23.38 36.46 2.93
N HIS A 137 -23.75 37.05 1.80
CA HIS A 137 -24.59 38.25 1.70
C HIS A 137 -25.90 38.04 0.93
N LYS A 138 -26.25 36.79 0.61
CA LYS A 138 -27.57 36.48 0.07
C LYS A 138 -28.28 35.56 1.05
N GLU A 139 -29.16 36.15 1.85
CA GLU A 139 -30.21 35.41 2.54
C GLU A 139 -31.11 34.75 1.49
N HIS A 140 -30.79 33.52 1.11
CA HIS A 140 -31.71 32.70 0.35
C HIS A 140 -32.56 31.92 1.34
N ALA A 141 -33.78 32.42 1.56
CA ALA A 141 -34.88 31.63 2.09
C ALA A 141 -35.19 30.51 1.09
N ILE A 142 -34.51 29.37 1.21
CA ILE A 142 -34.96 28.14 0.58
C ILE A 142 -36.03 27.58 1.50
N VAL A 143 -37.28 27.86 1.14
CA VAL A 143 -38.46 27.20 1.70
C VAL A 143 -38.45 25.75 1.18
N SER A 144 -37.79 24.86 1.91
CA SER A 144 -38.15 23.44 1.90
C SER A 144 -39.13 23.22 3.05
N HIS A 145 -40.36 22.84 2.71
CA HIS A 145 -41.32 22.34 3.68
C HIS A 145 -40.70 21.14 4.39
N GLU A 146 -40.90 21.07 5.71
CA GLU A 146 -40.40 20.04 6.64
C GLU A 146 -39.09 20.41 7.36
N HIS A 147 -39.25 21.24 8.40
CA HIS A 147 -38.37 21.48 9.56
C HIS A 147 -37.11 22.38 9.41
N PRO A 148 -37.24 23.71 9.61
CA PRO A 148 -36.09 24.57 9.86
C PRO A 148 -35.69 24.53 11.35
N ILE A 149 -34.67 23.74 11.70
CA ILE A 149 -33.93 23.93 12.95
C ILE A 149 -32.97 25.10 12.72
N VAL A 150 -33.42 26.30 13.06
CA VAL A 150 -32.58 27.49 13.17
C VAL A 150 -31.66 27.35 14.39
N ILE A 151 -30.43 26.89 14.19
CA ILE A 151 -29.36 27.07 15.18
C ILE A 151 -28.91 28.53 15.10
N SER A 152 -29.72 29.40 15.69
CA SER A 152 -29.30 30.73 16.11
C SER A 152 -28.38 30.56 17.32
N LEU A 153 -27.06 30.57 17.11
CA LEU A 153 -26.08 30.76 18.19
C LEU A 153 -26.13 32.22 18.65
N PHE A 154 -27.22 32.59 19.30
CA PHE A 154 -27.36 33.81 20.07
C PHE A 154 -26.59 33.65 21.38
N VAL A 155 -25.39 34.22 21.45
CA VAL A 155 -24.62 34.38 22.69
C VAL A 155 -24.94 35.76 23.27
N PRO A 156 -25.35 35.88 24.54
CA PRO A 156 -25.84 37.14 25.09
C PRO A 156 -24.69 38.13 25.32
N GLU A 157 -24.87 39.33 24.79
CA GLU A 157 -23.97 40.47 24.90
C GLU A 157 -23.75 40.88 26.36
N ARG A 158 -22.49 40.84 26.82
CA ARG A 158 -22.00 41.69 27.91
C ARG A 158 -21.24 42.84 27.28
N GLY A 159 -21.72 44.07 27.55
CA GLY A 159 -21.34 45.30 26.88
C GLY A 159 -19.84 45.60 26.84
N LEU A 160 -19.24 45.37 25.67
CA LEU A 160 -17.95 45.92 25.27
C LEU A 160 -18.14 46.53 23.88
N SER A 161 -17.67 47.77 23.74
CA SER A 161 -17.75 48.64 22.57
C SER A 161 -17.40 47.96 21.25
N VAL A 162 -18.19 48.28 20.22
CA VAL A 162 -18.21 47.65 18.88
C VAL A 162 -16.95 47.90 18.04
N ASP A 163 -16.02 48.76 18.47
CA ASP A 163 -14.90 49.19 17.61
C ASP A 163 -13.62 48.31 17.71
N ASP A 164 -13.58 47.29 18.58
CA ASP A 164 -12.36 46.53 18.88
C ASP A 164 -12.37 45.04 18.47
N THR A 165 -13.46 44.56 17.85
CA THR A 165 -13.63 43.12 17.56
C THR A 165 -13.14 42.72 16.15
N GLU A 166 -13.12 43.64 15.19
CA GLU A 166 -12.65 43.39 13.82
C GLU A 166 -11.12 43.38 13.74
N SER A 167 -10.46 44.25 14.50
CA SER A 167 -9.01 44.38 14.54
C SER A 167 -8.32 43.18 15.20
N ARG A 168 -8.97 42.49 16.15
CA ARG A 168 -8.41 41.29 16.82
C ARG A 168 -8.50 40.02 15.99
N LYS A 169 -9.48 39.88 15.09
CA LYS A 169 -9.66 38.67 14.26
C LYS A 169 -8.64 38.56 13.12
N ILE A 170 -8.04 39.69 12.70
CA ILE A 170 -6.96 39.74 11.69
C ILE A 170 -5.56 39.72 12.36
N LEU A 171 -5.50 39.71 13.69
CA LEU A 171 -4.27 39.90 14.48
C LEU A 171 -3.62 38.61 14.99
N LEU A 172 -4.25 37.45 14.80
CA LEU A 172 -3.80 36.18 15.35
C LEU A 172 -3.31 35.27 14.22
N GLY A 173 -2.05 35.44 13.77
CA GLY A 173 -1.41 34.45 12.90
C GLY A 173 -0.39 34.93 11.86
N ASP A 174 -0.04 36.22 11.79
CA ASP A 174 1.03 36.66 10.86
C ASP A 174 2.38 36.81 11.59
N PRO A 175 3.34 35.88 11.40
CA PRO A 175 4.63 35.91 12.10
C PRO A 175 5.44 37.17 11.78
N LEU A 176 5.19 37.84 10.65
CA LEU A 176 5.90 39.08 10.30
C LEU A 176 5.50 40.27 11.18
N LYS A 177 4.27 40.30 11.71
CA LYS A 177 3.84 41.34 12.64
C LYS A 177 4.47 41.18 14.02
N ASP A 178 4.60 39.95 14.50
CA ASP A 178 5.27 39.66 15.77
C ASP A 178 6.76 40.02 15.72
N ILE A 179 7.44 39.67 14.63
CA ILE A 179 8.83 40.05 14.42
C ILE A 179 8.98 41.57 14.37
N ARG A 180 8.08 42.29 13.69
CA ARG A 180 8.12 43.77 13.62
C ARG A 180 7.88 44.43 14.98
N ARG A 181 7.04 43.84 15.83
CA ARG A 181 6.81 44.31 17.21
C ARG A 181 8.07 44.18 18.06
N TYR A 182 8.72 43.02 18.02
CA TYR A 182 9.96 42.79 18.76
C TYR A 182 11.13 43.64 18.26
N LEU A 183 11.18 43.93 16.95
CA LEU A 183 12.21 44.77 16.35
C LEU A 183 11.90 46.28 16.41
N GLY A 184 10.75 46.69 16.97
CA GLY A 184 10.37 48.11 17.10
C GLY A 184 10.18 48.86 15.78
N SER A 185 10.13 48.15 14.66
CA SER A 185 9.99 48.73 13.32
C SER A 185 8.53 49.12 13.05
N LYS A 186 8.25 50.43 13.00
CA LYS A 186 6.95 51.01 12.62
C LYS A 186 6.62 50.68 11.16
N GLU A 187 5.36 50.34 10.86
CA GLU A 187 4.90 50.16 9.47
C GLU A 187 5.13 51.46 8.67
N PRO A 188 5.77 51.40 7.49
CA PRO A 188 5.82 52.55 6.61
C PRO A 188 4.42 52.82 6.08
N GLN A 189 3.88 54.00 6.39
CA GLN A 189 2.67 54.53 5.77
C GLN A 189 2.82 54.47 4.25
N SER A 190 1.86 53.86 3.57
CA SER A 190 1.86 53.64 2.13
C SER A 190 1.68 54.96 1.39
N GLU A 191 2.77 55.62 1.03
CA GLU A 191 2.78 56.55 -0.11
C GLU A 191 3.13 55.78 -1.38
N SER A 192 2.14 55.70 -2.27
CA SER A 192 2.24 55.18 -3.62
C SER A 192 3.25 55.98 -4.45
N LYS A 193 4.49 55.49 -4.52
CA LYS A 193 5.46 55.96 -5.52
C LYS A 193 6.05 54.78 -6.27
N ASN A 194 5.54 54.60 -7.49
CA ASN A 194 6.14 53.80 -8.54
C ASN A 194 7.63 54.12 -8.66
N LYS A 195 8.48 53.22 -8.18
CA LYS A 195 9.89 53.16 -8.56
C LYS A 195 10.18 51.77 -9.09
N LYS A 196 10.28 51.70 -10.42
CA LYS A 196 10.95 50.59 -11.11
C LYS A 196 12.37 50.52 -10.55
N ILE A 197 12.66 49.44 -9.83
CA ILE A 197 14.01 49.07 -9.44
C ILE A 197 14.39 47.92 -10.35
N ASP A 198 15.24 48.20 -11.33
CA ASP A 198 15.96 47.20 -12.09
C ASP A 198 16.90 46.45 -11.13
N TYR A 199 16.68 45.14 -11.00
CA TYR A 199 17.66 44.24 -10.40
C TYR A 199 18.12 43.26 -11.48
N GLU A 200 19.22 43.62 -12.13
CA GLU A 200 20.01 42.70 -12.93
C GLU A 200 20.68 41.69 -11.99
N LYS A 201 19.99 40.57 -11.73
CA LYS A 201 20.57 39.44 -11.00
C LYS A 201 21.42 38.63 -11.96
N GLU A 202 22.73 38.92 -11.98
CA GLU A 202 23.76 37.98 -12.39
C GLU A 202 23.62 36.68 -11.59
N ARG A 203 22.94 35.69 -12.18
CA ARG A 203 22.99 34.32 -11.68
C ARG A 203 24.32 33.70 -12.11
N LYS A 204 25.35 33.89 -11.30
CA LYS A 204 26.54 33.02 -11.32
C LYS A 204 26.12 31.62 -10.91
N ARG A 205 25.68 30.83 -11.89
CA ARG A 205 25.56 29.37 -11.77
C ARG A 205 26.97 28.83 -11.56
N LYS A 206 27.34 28.53 -10.32
CA LYS A 206 28.44 27.59 -10.06
C LYS A 206 28.01 26.24 -10.62
N LYS A 207 28.45 25.96 -11.84
CA LYS A 207 28.41 24.63 -12.44
C LYS A 207 29.42 23.79 -11.65
N GLY A 208 28.96 23.16 -10.58
CA GLY A 208 29.72 22.09 -9.95
C GLY A 208 29.93 21.01 -10.99
N GLY A 209 31.16 20.86 -11.45
CA GLY A 209 31.56 19.70 -12.23
C GLY A 209 31.46 18.48 -11.33
N SER A 210 30.38 17.72 -11.48
CA SER A 210 30.39 16.31 -11.15
C SER A 210 31.05 15.63 -12.33
N ASP A 211 32.38 15.54 -12.29
CA ASP A 211 33.11 14.54 -13.04
C ASP A 211 32.67 13.18 -12.49
N ASN A 212 31.66 12.60 -13.14
CA ASN A 212 31.23 11.23 -12.87
C ASN A 212 31.99 10.39 -13.89
N SER A 213 33.18 9.96 -13.51
CA SER A 213 33.89 8.89 -14.20
C SER A 213 33.05 7.62 -14.05
N GLU A 214 32.10 7.43 -14.96
CA GLU A 214 31.35 6.18 -15.14
C GLU A 214 32.24 5.10 -15.76
N ASP A 215 33.37 4.82 -15.13
CA ASP A 215 34.21 3.65 -15.43
C ASP A 215 34.48 2.86 -14.15
N GLY A 216 33.44 2.67 -13.35
CA GLY A 216 33.40 1.63 -12.32
C GLY A 216 32.98 0.32 -12.99
N GLY A 217 33.75 -0.75 -12.78
CA GLY A 217 33.46 -2.06 -13.37
C GLY A 217 32.10 -2.60 -12.92
N GLU A 218 31.61 -3.64 -13.59
CA GLU A 218 30.37 -4.35 -13.21
C GLU A 218 30.36 -4.80 -11.74
N MET A 219 31.55 -5.10 -11.19
CA MET A 219 31.77 -5.47 -9.79
C MET A 219 31.49 -4.31 -8.80
N ASP A 220 31.81 -3.07 -9.14
CA ASP A 220 31.54 -1.89 -8.28
C ASP A 220 30.04 -1.52 -8.28
N ARG A 221 29.37 -1.73 -9.42
CA ARG A 221 27.91 -1.59 -9.54
C ARG A 221 27.17 -2.64 -8.70
N ALA A 222 27.67 -3.89 -8.71
CA ALA A 222 27.13 -4.95 -7.86
C ALA A 222 27.35 -4.65 -6.36
N ALA A 223 28.54 -4.18 -5.96
CA ALA A 223 28.83 -3.84 -4.57
C ALA A 223 27.96 -2.67 -4.06
N SER A 224 27.75 -1.65 -4.89
CA SER A 224 26.84 -0.53 -4.56
C SER A 224 25.38 -0.96 -4.50
N ALA A 225 24.93 -1.90 -5.35
CA ALA A 225 23.59 -2.47 -5.27
C ALA A 225 23.37 -3.25 -3.96
N VAL A 226 24.33 -4.09 -3.53
CA VAL A 226 24.27 -4.81 -2.25
C VAL A 226 24.24 -3.83 -1.08
N LYS A 227 25.05 -2.77 -1.12
CA LYS A 227 25.04 -1.71 -0.09
C LYS A 227 23.69 -1.00 -0.02
N LEU A 228 23.07 -0.69 -1.16
CA LEU A 228 21.74 -0.09 -1.21
C LEU A 228 20.67 -1.02 -0.64
N GLU A 229 20.78 -2.32 -0.89
CA GLU A 229 19.84 -3.30 -0.37
C GLU A 229 19.93 -3.40 1.16
N ASN A 230 21.14 -3.39 1.72
CA ASN A 230 21.34 -3.34 3.17
C ASN A 230 20.70 -2.08 3.79
N LEU A 231 20.80 -0.92 3.13
CA LEU A 231 20.16 0.32 3.59
C LEU A 231 18.63 0.25 3.51
N ARG A 232 18.07 -0.45 2.52
CA ARG A 232 16.61 -0.70 2.43
C ARG A 232 16.13 -1.62 3.54
N VAL A 233 16.85 -2.70 3.81
CA VAL A 233 16.54 -3.61 4.91
C VAL A 233 16.62 -2.88 6.25
N GLU A 234 17.62 -2.03 6.45
CA GLU A 234 17.73 -1.22 7.66
C GLU A 234 16.57 -0.21 7.79
N ARG A 235 16.20 0.45 6.69
CA ARG A 235 15.04 1.34 6.64
C ARG A 235 13.74 0.62 7.01
N LEU A 236 13.48 -0.55 6.42
CA LEU A 236 12.30 -1.35 6.72
C LEU A 236 12.25 -1.76 8.19
N LYS A 237 13.38 -2.18 8.78
CA LYS A 237 13.47 -2.49 10.21
C LYS A 237 13.15 -1.27 11.09
N ARG A 238 13.57 -0.07 10.69
CA ARG A 238 13.26 1.18 11.41
C ARG A 238 11.77 1.51 11.30
N GLU A 239 11.20 1.43 10.11
CA GLU A 239 9.78 1.66 9.86
C GLU A 239 8.90 0.65 10.63
N GLU A 240 9.27 -0.63 10.67
CA GLU A 240 8.59 -1.65 11.46
C GLU A 240 8.66 -1.38 12.96
N ALA A 241 9.83 -0.96 13.47
CA ALA A 241 9.99 -0.63 14.89
C ALA A 241 9.15 0.60 15.29
N GLU A 242 9.10 1.62 14.44
CA GLU A 242 8.24 2.80 14.63
C GLU A 242 6.76 2.43 14.53
N ARG A 243 6.39 1.55 13.59
CA ARG A 243 5.02 1.03 13.47
C ARG A 243 4.60 0.28 14.71
N LYS A 244 5.44 -0.61 15.24
CA LYS A 244 5.19 -1.32 16.51
C LYS A 244 5.06 -0.36 17.69
N ARG A 245 5.88 0.68 17.77
CA ARG A 245 5.75 1.72 18.81
C ARG A 245 4.42 2.46 18.69
N ALA A 246 4.02 2.85 17.48
CA ALA A 246 2.74 3.52 17.25
C ALA A 246 1.56 2.61 17.59
N GLU A 247 1.61 1.35 17.17
CA GLU A 247 0.62 0.34 17.48
C GLU A 247 0.50 0.09 18.98
N ALA A 248 1.61 0.03 19.72
CA ALA A 248 1.59 -0.09 21.18
C ALA A 248 0.92 1.12 21.86
N VAL A 249 1.10 2.32 21.34
CA VAL A 249 0.41 3.53 21.83
C VAL A 249 -1.10 3.46 21.52
N LEU A 250 -1.47 3.02 20.31
CA LEU A 250 -2.86 2.85 19.92
C LEU A 250 -3.56 1.73 20.69
N ALA A 251 -2.89 0.62 20.96
CA ALA A 251 -3.40 -0.47 21.78
C ALA A 251 -3.69 -0.02 23.21
N LYS A 252 -2.79 0.78 23.81
CA LYS A 252 -3.04 1.43 25.12
C LYS A 252 -4.26 2.34 25.09
N LEU A 253 -4.51 3.03 23.97
CA LEU A 253 -5.70 3.89 23.80
C LEU A 253 -6.98 3.06 23.64
N ARG A 254 -6.90 1.90 22.98
CA ARG A 254 -8.03 0.98 22.75
C ARG A 254 -8.34 0.08 23.96
N GLY A 255 -7.39 -0.08 24.88
CA GLY A 255 -7.51 -1.00 26.02
C GLY A 255 -7.19 -2.46 25.68
N ASP A 256 -6.60 -2.71 24.50
CA ASP A 256 -6.20 -4.05 24.09
C ASP A 256 -4.93 -4.48 24.85
N PRO A 257 -4.81 -5.77 25.25
CA PRO A 257 -3.61 -6.26 25.91
C PRO A 257 -2.43 -6.18 24.95
N VAL A 258 -1.46 -5.31 25.27
CA VAL A 258 -0.21 -5.20 24.51
C VAL A 258 0.55 -6.52 24.66
N PRO A 259 0.93 -7.19 23.56
CA PRO A 259 1.78 -8.36 23.65
C PRO A 259 3.15 -7.93 24.19
N GLU A 260 3.40 -8.25 25.47
CA GLU A 260 4.71 -8.02 26.08
C GLU A 260 5.74 -8.90 25.37
N GLU A 261 6.78 -8.27 24.83
CA GLU A 261 7.93 -8.97 24.29
C GLU A 261 8.51 -9.86 25.40
N LYS A 262 8.39 -11.19 25.25
CA LYS A 262 9.03 -12.16 26.14
C LYS A 262 10.53 -11.89 26.09
N LYS A 263 11.04 -11.17 27.08
CA LYS A 263 12.48 -10.96 27.27
C LYS A 263 13.09 -12.35 27.39
N SER A 264 13.85 -12.77 26.37
CA SER A 264 14.62 -14.01 26.48
C SER A 264 15.57 -13.85 27.66
N GLU A 265 15.51 -14.79 28.60
CA GLU A 265 16.45 -14.83 29.71
C GLU A 265 17.88 -14.72 29.17
N PRO A 266 18.75 -13.94 29.82
CA PRO A 266 20.12 -13.79 29.35
C PRO A 266 20.77 -15.18 29.31
N ILE A 267 21.21 -15.61 28.14
CA ILE A 267 21.96 -16.85 27.99
C ILE A 267 23.31 -16.62 28.67
N ILE A 268 23.41 -17.01 29.94
CA ILE A 268 24.63 -16.88 30.73
C ILE A 268 25.67 -17.83 30.15
N THR A 269 26.60 -17.29 29.37
CA THR A 269 27.76 -18.04 28.89
C THR A 269 28.80 -18.11 30.00
N GLN A 270 29.31 -19.31 30.27
CA GLN A 270 30.37 -19.51 31.26
C GLN A 270 31.68 -18.93 30.71
N ARG A 271 32.32 -18.06 31.49
CA ARG A 271 33.57 -17.37 31.09
C ARG A 271 34.79 -18.30 31.08
N TYR A 272 34.73 -19.41 31.81
CA TYR A 272 35.81 -20.38 31.92
C TYR A 272 35.30 -21.80 31.69
N HIS A 273 36.15 -22.64 31.11
CA HIS A 273 35.83 -24.04 30.85
C HIS A 273 35.78 -24.85 32.15
N SER A 274 34.70 -25.61 32.34
CA SER A 274 34.36 -26.30 33.59
C SER A 274 35.37 -27.37 34.03
N GLN A 275 36.13 -27.94 33.09
CA GLN A 275 37.13 -28.96 33.39
C GLN A 275 38.39 -28.40 34.06
N PHE A 276 38.77 -27.17 33.72
CA PHE A 276 40.03 -26.58 34.18
C PHE A 276 39.84 -25.62 35.35
N ASN A 277 38.72 -24.88 35.38
CA ASN A 277 38.44 -23.88 36.43
C ASN A 277 37.01 -24.04 36.98
N PRO A 278 36.72 -25.12 37.73
CA PRO A 278 35.36 -25.45 38.18
C PRO A 278 34.76 -24.43 39.15
N HIS A 279 35.59 -23.79 39.98
CA HIS A 279 35.16 -22.77 40.93
C HIS A 279 34.71 -21.47 40.25
N LEU A 280 35.35 -21.10 39.12
CA LEU A 280 35.02 -19.89 38.35
C LEU A 280 33.89 -20.13 37.35
N ALA A 281 33.79 -21.34 36.78
CA ALA A 281 32.73 -21.71 35.85
C ALA A 281 31.33 -21.74 36.49
N ARG A 282 31.25 -21.83 37.82
CA ARG A 282 30.00 -21.92 38.59
C ARG A 282 29.48 -20.59 39.14
N GLN A 283 30.18 -19.48 38.92
CA GLN A 283 29.88 -18.19 39.57
C GLN A 283 28.60 -17.49 39.07
N ASN A 284 28.02 -17.94 37.95
CA ASN A 284 26.89 -17.27 37.31
C ASN A 284 25.62 -18.14 37.32
N LYS A 285 25.30 -18.78 38.45
CA LYS A 285 23.98 -19.38 38.67
C LYS A 285 23.15 -18.41 39.53
N PRO A 286 21.87 -18.15 39.20
CA PRO A 286 20.96 -17.47 40.11
C PRO A 286 20.75 -18.26 41.40
#